data_AF-A0A532UFZ4-F1
#
_entry.id   AF-A0A532UFZ4-F1
#
_cell.length_a   1.000
_cell.length_b   1.000
_cell.length_c   1.000
_cell.angle_alpha   90.00
_cell.angle_beta   90.00
_cell.angle_gamma   90.00
#
_symmetry.space_group_name_H-M   'P 1'
#
loop_
_entity.id
_entity.type
_entity.pdbx_description
1 polymer ?
#
loop_
_entity_poly.entity_id
_entity_poly.type
_entity_poly.pdbx_seq_one_letter_code
_entity_poly.pdbx_strand_id
1 'polypeptide(L)'
;MSSCRVARGLQFASQNRKNRWQVKPASSLTSSVADAQLLHRCKRAVTSVVAGADVILYGSRARGEADKDSDYDILVIVNGPVDIALEEKILSNVYPLELESDRMLTLIVYSKQQWDSPLYRAMPFHKNVERDGVLI
;
A
#
# COMPACT_ATOMS: atom_id res chain seq x y z
N MET A 1 32.56 -38.76 -14.89
CA MET A 1 32.27 -38.17 -13.56
C MET A 1 32.07 -36.67 -13.75
N SER A 2 30.81 -36.24 -13.88
CA SER A 2 30.44 -34.85 -14.19
C SER A 2 30.46 -34.01 -12.93
N SER A 3 31.35 -33.02 -12.86
CA SER A 3 31.36 -32.02 -11.77
C SER A 3 30.64 -30.76 -12.25
N CYS A 4 29.49 -30.49 -11.63
CA CYS A 4 28.59 -29.39 -11.94
C CYS A 4 29.13 -28.10 -11.29
N ARG A 5 29.28 -27.03 -12.07
CA ARG A 5 29.68 -25.69 -11.59
C ARG A 5 28.56 -25.08 -10.75
N VAL A 6 28.88 -24.69 -9.53
CA VAL A 6 28.01 -23.92 -8.64
C VAL A 6 27.77 -22.55 -9.26
N ALA A 7 26.50 -22.23 -9.53
CA ALA A 7 26.08 -20.95 -10.07
C ALA A 7 26.24 -19.83 -9.03
N ARG A 8 26.73 -18.70 -9.53
CA ARG A 8 27.08 -17.48 -8.80
C ARG A 8 25.88 -16.88 -8.07
N GLY A 9 26.17 -16.31 -6.91
CA GLY A 9 25.22 -15.55 -6.10
C GLY A 9 24.54 -14.44 -6.89
N LEU A 10 23.21 -14.41 -6.80
CA LEU A 10 22.41 -13.25 -7.13
C LEU A 10 22.35 -12.38 -5.88
N GLN A 11 23.20 -11.35 -5.84
CA GLN A 11 22.98 -10.19 -4.99
C GLN A 11 21.65 -9.55 -5.42
N PHE A 12 20.59 -9.80 -4.65
CA PHE A 12 19.37 -9.01 -4.76
C PHE A 12 19.72 -7.57 -4.40
N ALA A 13 19.74 -6.73 -5.43
CA ALA A 13 20.01 -5.32 -5.32
C ALA A 13 19.03 -4.69 -4.32
N SER A 14 19.58 -4.21 -3.21
CA SER A 14 18.95 -3.22 -2.34
C SER A 14 18.83 -1.91 -3.14
N GLN A 15 17.81 -1.83 -4.00
CA GLN A 15 17.47 -0.59 -4.68
C GLN A 15 16.59 0.25 -3.76
N ASN A 16 17.04 1.47 -3.58
CA ASN A 16 16.51 2.53 -2.72
C ASN A 16 14.97 2.66 -2.89
N ARG A 17 14.19 2.24 -1.88
CA ARG A 17 12.70 2.23 -1.93
C ARG A 17 12.07 3.61 -2.11
N LYS A 18 12.82 4.69 -1.88
CA LYS A 18 12.32 6.07 -1.79
C LYS A 18 11.77 6.63 -3.12
N ASN A 19 12.07 6.01 -4.26
CA ASN A 19 11.65 6.48 -5.59
C ASN A 19 10.75 5.47 -6.34
N ARG A 20 10.09 4.54 -5.63
CA ARG A 20 9.32 3.47 -6.27
C ARG A 20 7.98 3.92 -6.85
N TRP A 21 7.39 4.99 -6.32
CA TRP A 21 6.06 5.48 -6.67
C TRP A 21 6.09 7.00 -6.84
N GLN A 22 5.29 7.53 -7.78
CA GLN A 22 5.14 8.98 -8.00
C GLN A 22 4.25 9.66 -6.95
N VAL A 23 4.17 9.11 -5.73
CA VAL A 23 3.31 9.59 -4.65
C VAL A 23 4.13 10.38 -3.64
N LYS A 24 3.44 11.17 -2.80
CA LYS A 24 4.08 11.99 -1.78
C LYS A 24 4.56 11.13 -0.61
N PRO A 25 5.59 11.54 0.15
CA PRO A 25 6.01 10.84 1.36
C PRO A 25 5.07 11.12 2.54
N ALA A 26 4.99 10.23 3.52
CA ALA A 26 4.20 10.42 4.75
C ALA A 26 4.41 11.78 5.46
N SER A 27 5.60 12.39 5.33
CA SER A 27 5.91 13.71 5.91
C SER A 27 5.12 14.87 5.29
N SER A 28 4.42 14.67 4.17
CA SER A 28 3.57 15.69 3.57
C SER A 28 2.13 15.70 4.12
N LEU A 29 1.75 14.73 4.96
CA LEU A 29 0.42 14.68 5.55
C LEU A 29 0.30 15.67 6.71
N THR A 30 -0.72 16.52 6.63
CA THR A 30 -1.20 17.30 7.77
C THR A 30 -2.37 16.55 8.39
N SER A 31 -2.11 15.70 9.40
CA SER A 31 -3.13 14.90 10.07
C SER A 31 -2.96 14.92 11.58
N SER A 32 -3.98 14.46 12.31
CA SER A 32 -3.91 14.38 13.77
C SER A 32 -2.93 13.29 14.22
N VAL A 33 -2.46 13.36 15.47
CA VAL A 33 -1.62 12.29 16.06
C VAL A 33 -2.35 10.94 16.03
N ALA A 34 -3.67 10.94 16.27
CA ALA A 34 -4.48 9.74 16.21
C ALA A 34 -4.55 9.15 14.79
N ASP A 35 -4.69 9.99 13.78
CA ASP A 35 -4.72 9.57 12.37
C ASP A 35 -3.36 8.96 11.97
N ALA A 36 -2.27 9.62 12.35
CA ALA A 36 -0.92 9.10 12.08
C ALA A 36 -0.68 7.74 12.76
N GLN A 37 -1.16 7.55 13.99
CA GLN A 37 -1.10 6.27 14.68
C GLN A 37 -1.96 5.21 14.00
N LEU A 38 -3.17 5.55 13.56
CA LEU A 38 -4.06 4.63 12.83
C LEU A 38 -3.42 4.16 11.53
N LEU A 39 -2.90 5.08 10.71
CA LEU A 39 -2.23 4.77 9.45
C LEU A 39 -0.99 3.90 9.67
N HIS A 40 -0.22 4.16 10.73
CA HIS A 40 0.92 3.32 11.10
C HIS A 40 0.48 1.90 11.49
N ARG A 41 -0.60 1.75 12.27
CA ARG A 41 -1.17 0.45 12.64
C ARG A 41 -1.73 -0.29 11.43
N CYS A 42 -2.40 0.41 10.52
CA CYS A 42 -2.91 -0.15 9.26
C CYS A 42 -1.75 -0.70 8.40
N LYS A 43 -0.70 0.09 8.19
CA LYS A 43 0.51 -0.37 7.49
C LYS A 43 1.10 -1.62 8.13
N ARG A 44 1.20 -1.67 9.46
CA ARG A 44 1.71 -2.84 10.19
C ARG A 44 0.82 -4.07 9.98
N ALA A 45 -0.50 -3.90 10.03
CA ALA A 45 -1.45 -4.98 9.79
C ALA A 45 -1.33 -5.53 8.36
N VAL A 46 -1.25 -4.67 7.34
CA VAL A 46 -1.05 -5.11 5.96
C VAL A 46 0.30 -5.83 5.80
N THR A 47 1.38 -5.23 6.30
CA THR A 47 2.74 -5.76 6.12
C THR A 47 3.03 -7.02 6.93
N SER A 48 2.24 -7.33 7.98
CA SER A 48 2.31 -8.63 8.65
C SER A 48 1.71 -9.78 7.83
N VAL A 49 0.80 -9.48 6.90
CA VAL A 49 0.25 -10.47 5.96
C VAL A 49 1.17 -10.61 4.75
N VAL A 50 1.59 -9.48 4.17
CA VAL A 50 2.46 -9.44 2.99
C VAL A 50 3.68 -8.57 3.26
N ALA A 51 4.80 -9.23 3.57
CA ALA A 51 6.06 -8.54 3.77
C ALA A 51 6.45 -7.74 2.50
N GLY A 52 6.69 -6.44 2.68
CA GLY A 52 7.13 -5.57 1.58
C GLY A 52 6.03 -5.01 0.68
N ALA A 53 4.75 -5.21 1.03
CA ALA A 53 3.64 -4.48 0.43
C ALA A 53 3.83 -2.95 0.60
N ASP A 54 3.44 -2.21 -0.43
CA ASP A 54 3.29 -0.76 -0.35
C ASP A 54 1.88 -0.41 0.07
N VAL A 55 1.76 0.58 0.96
CA VAL A 55 0.48 1.06 1.47
C VAL A 55 0.42 2.55 1.17
N ILE A 56 -0.57 2.95 0.38
CA ILE A 56 -0.71 4.30 -0.12
C ILE A 56 -2.07 4.82 0.34
N LEU A 57 -2.07 5.88 1.14
CA LEU A 57 -3.27 6.64 1.45
C LEU A 57 -3.63 7.50 0.23
N TYR A 58 -4.87 7.42 -0.22
CA TYR A 58 -5.40 8.31 -1.25
C TYR A 58 -6.68 9.00 -0.75
N GLY A 59 -7.45 9.59 -1.67
CA GLY A 59 -8.75 10.18 -1.31
C GLY A 59 -8.65 11.52 -0.58
N SER A 60 -9.74 11.90 0.09
CA SER A 60 -9.88 13.21 0.76
C SER A 60 -8.83 13.40 1.87
N ARG A 61 -8.50 12.35 2.60
CA ARG A 61 -7.49 12.36 3.67
C ARG A 61 -6.09 12.67 3.14
N ALA A 62 -5.71 12.09 1.99
CA ALA A 62 -4.43 12.39 1.35
C ALA A 62 -4.36 13.84 0.80
N ARG A 63 -5.50 14.40 0.38
CA ARG A 63 -5.60 15.78 -0.12
C ARG A 63 -5.74 16.84 0.97
N GLY A 64 -5.99 16.44 2.22
CA GLY A 64 -6.27 17.37 3.33
C GLY A 64 -7.66 17.99 3.27
N GLU A 65 -8.57 17.39 2.50
CA GLU A 65 -9.96 17.85 2.30
C GLU A 65 -10.97 17.02 3.13
N ALA A 66 -10.48 16.08 3.93
CA ALA A 66 -11.30 15.21 4.74
C ALA A 66 -11.91 15.95 5.94
N ASP A 67 -13.16 15.61 6.23
CA ASP A 67 -13.81 15.94 7.50
C ASP A 67 -13.59 14.81 8.53
N LYS A 68 -14.26 14.93 9.68
CA LYS A 68 -14.13 13.96 10.77
C LYS A 68 -14.73 12.58 10.44
N ASP A 69 -15.66 12.48 9.50
CA ASP A 69 -16.40 11.26 9.17
C ASP A 69 -15.89 10.61 7.86
N SER A 70 -14.98 11.28 7.16
CA SER A 70 -14.36 10.78 5.93
C SER A 70 -13.57 9.49 6.16
N ASP A 71 -13.80 8.51 5.28
CA ASP A 71 -13.09 7.24 5.24
C ASP A 71 -11.58 7.40 5.04
N TYR A 72 -10.84 6.34 5.38
CA TYR A 72 -9.44 6.19 5.06
C TYR A 72 -9.29 5.27 3.84
N ASP A 73 -9.14 5.89 2.68
CA ASP A 73 -8.96 5.22 1.40
C ASP A 73 -7.51 4.71 1.24
N ILE A 74 -7.32 3.39 1.25
CA ILE A 74 -6.00 2.74 1.24
C ILE A 74 -5.83 1.87 0.01
N LEU A 75 -4.79 2.14 -0.76
CA LEU A 75 -4.32 1.26 -1.83
C LEU A 75 -3.16 0.42 -1.32
N VAL A 76 -3.29 -0.89 -1.45
CA VAL A 76 -2.23 -1.86 -1.15
C VAL A 76 -1.67 -2.42 -2.45
N ILE A 77 -0.37 -2.22 -2.69
CA ILE A 77 0.34 -2.83 -3.82
C ILE A 77 1.26 -3.94 -3.33
N VAL A 78 1.10 -5.14 -3.88
CA VAL A 78 1.91 -6.30 -3.52
C VAL A 78 2.83 -6.74 -4.65
N ASN A 79 4.01 -7.27 -4.30
CA ASN A 79 4.94 -7.87 -5.26
C ASN A 79 4.59 -9.36 -5.44
N GLY A 80 3.60 -9.65 -6.28
CA GLY A 80 3.12 -10.99 -6.55
C GLY A 80 1.66 -10.99 -7.05
N PRO A 81 1.11 -12.16 -7.41
CA PRO A 81 -0.30 -12.27 -7.75
C PRO A 81 -1.17 -11.90 -6.54
N VAL A 82 -2.33 -11.29 -6.83
CA VAL A 82 -3.40 -11.05 -5.84
C VAL A 82 -4.55 -11.98 -6.20
N ASP A 83 -4.91 -12.84 -5.27
CA ASP A 83 -6.11 -13.65 -5.33
C ASP A 83 -7.08 -13.25 -4.20
N ILE A 84 -8.30 -13.78 -4.26
CA ILE A 84 -9.37 -13.48 -3.30
C ILE A 84 -8.92 -13.86 -1.87
N ALA A 85 -8.23 -14.99 -1.71
CA ALA A 85 -7.77 -15.45 -0.40
C ALA A 85 -6.76 -14.49 0.24
N LEU A 86 -5.84 -13.92 -0.56
CA LEU A 86 -4.90 -12.91 -0.09
C LEU A 86 -5.62 -11.62 0.31
N GLU A 87 -6.55 -11.16 -0.53
CA GLU A 87 -7.35 -9.97 -0.28
C GLU A 87 -8.15 -10.11 1.01
N GLU A 88 -8.89 -11.22 1.18
CA GLU A 88 -9.64 -11.54 2.41
C GLU A 88 -8.75 -11.58 3.64
N LYS A 89 -7.53 -12.12 3.51
CA LYS A 89 -6.58 -12.19 4.63
C LYS A 89 -6.07 -10.81 5.03
N ILE A 90 -5.81 -9.92 4.07
CA ILE A 90 -5.43 -8.54 4.34
C ILE A 90 -6.59 -7.81 5.03
N LEU A 91 -7.80 -7.89 4.48
CA LEU A 91 -8.99 -7.26 5.03
C LEU A 91 -9.29 -7.74 6.45
N SER A 92 -9.28 -9.05 6.67
CA SER A 92 -9.51 -9.66 7.99
C SER A 92 -8.49 -9.21 9.04
N ASN A 93 -7.27 -8.87 8.64
CA ASN A 93 -6.24 -8.40 9.55
C ASN A 93 -6.34 -6.89 9.85
N VAL A 94 -7.01 -6.13 8.97
CA VAL A 94 -7.28 -4.70 9.16
C VAL A 94 -8.61 -4.48 9.89
N TYR A 95 -9.59 -5.36 9.73
CA TYR A 95 -10.93 -5.21 10.31
C TYR A 95 -10.95 -4.95 11.84
N PRO A 96 -10.15 -5.62 12.69
CA PRO A 96 -10.11 -5.29 14.13
C PRO A 96 -9.67 -3.85 14.39
N LEU A 97 -8.81 -3.29 13.54
CA LEU A 97 -8.37 -1.90 13.65
C LEU A 97 -9.50 -0.92 13.38
N GLU A 98 -10.36 -1.21 12.41
CA GLU A 98 -11.56 -0.39 12.13
C GLU A 98 -12.47 -0.34 13.35
N LEU A 99 -12.76 -1.51 13.93
CA LEU A 99 -13.61 -1.64 15.11
C LEU A 99 -13.04 -0.91 16.33
N GLU A 100 -11.75 -1.08 16.62
CA GLU A 100 -11.11 -0.48 17.78
C GLU A 100 -10.97 1.05 17.68
N SER A 101 -10.82 1.56 16.45
CA SER A 101 -10.62 2.99 16.22
C SER A 101 -11.91 3.77 15.95
N ASP A 102 -13.01 3.07 15.70
CA ASP A 102 -14.27 3.65 15.20
C ASP A 102 -14.04 4.47 13.91
N ARG A 103 -13.14 3.98 13.03
CA ARG A 103 -12.78 4.59 11.75
C ARG A 103 -12.89 3.58 10.63
N MET A 104 -13.46 3.99 9.51
CA MET A 104 -13.60 3.16 8.31
C MET A 104 -12.31 3.20 7.47
N LEU A 105 -11.77 2.03 7.12
CA LEU A 105 -10.57 1.82 6.30
C LEU A 105 -10.97 1.06 5.02
N THR A 106 -11.20 1.81 3.94
CA THR A 106 -11.54 1.22 2.64
C THR A 106 -10.27 0.78 1.92
N LEU A 107 -10.08 -0.53 1.74
CA LEU A 107 -8.89 -1.09 1.10
C LEU A 107 -9.16 -1.55 -0.34
N ILE A 108 -8.24 -1.23 -1.25
CA ILE A 108 -8.13 -1.83 -2.58
C ILE A 108 -6.76 -2.50 -2.71
N VAL A 109 -6.72 -3.74 -3.19
CA VAL A 109 -5.47 -4.50 -3.32
C VAL A 109 -5.17 -4.80 -4.79
N TYR A 110 -3.97 -4.43 -5.25
CA TYR A 110 -3.50 -4.78 -6.59
C TYR A 110 -2.12 -5.41 -6.57
N SER A 111 -1.88 -6.31 -7.53
CA SER A 111 -0.52 -6.72 -7.85
C SER A 111 0.20 -5.55 -8.50
N LYS A 112 1.50 -5.44 -8.25
CA LYS A 112 2.33 -4.44 -8.92
C LYS A 112 2.25 -4.54 -10.45
N GLN A 113 2.22 -5.76 -10.99
CA GLN A 113 2.12 -6.00 -12.42
C GLN A 113 0.82 -5.44 -13.01
N GLN A 114 -0.30 -5.62 -12.31
CA GLN A 114 -1.60 -5.11 -12.72
C GLN A 114 -1.65 -3.58 -12.65
N TRP A 115 -1.17 -3.02 -11.54
CA TRP A 115 -1.11 -1.57 -11.34
C TRP A 115 -0.27 -0.88 -12.42
N ASP A 116 0.91 -1.43 -12.72
CA ASP A 116 1.83 -0.92 -13.74
C ASP A 116 1.39 -1.28 -15.18
N SER A 117 0.24 -1.91 -15.39
CA SER A 117 -0.23 -2.26 -16.73
C SER A 117 -0.74 -1.03 -17.51
N PRO A 118 -0.64 -1.00 -18.85
CA PRO A 118 -1.15 0.12 -19.65
C PRO A 118 -2.64 0.41 -19.40
N LEU A 119 -3.45 -0.64 -19.18
CA LEU A 119 -4.88 -0.51 -18.91
C LEU A 119 -5.14 0.25 -17.61
N TYR A 120 -4.45 -0.11 -16.53
CA TYR A 120 -4.61 0.52 -15.22
C TYR A 120 -4.05 1.94 -15.21
N ARG A 121 -2.87 2.16 -15.80
CA ARG A 121 -2.30 3.52 -15.94
C ARG A 121 -3.19 4.49 -16.72
N ALA A 122 -4.03 3.98 -17.62
CA ALA A 122 -4.98 4.82 -18.35
C ALA A 122 -6.18 5.25 -17.48
N MET A 123 -6.48 4.53 -16.40
CA MET A 123 -7.63 4.80 -15.54
C MET A 123 -7.47 6.13 -14.78
N PRO A 124 -8.55 6.93 -14.65
CA PRO A 124 -8.55 8.12 -13.81
C PRO A 124 -8.15 7.84 -12.36
N PHE A 125 -8.56 6.67 -11.83
CA PHE A 125 -8.19 6.22 -10.50
C PHE A 125 -6.67 6.17 -10.29
N HIS A 126 -5.94 5.50 -11.20
CA HIS A 126 -4.48 5.40 -11.13
C HIS A 126 -3.82 6.78 -11.12
N LYS A 127 -4.25 7.66 -12.04
CA LYS A 127 -3.71 9.02 -12.15
C LYS A 127 -3.97 9.84 -10.88
N ASN A 128 -5.14 9.71 -10.28
CA ASN A 128 -5.48 10.39 -9.03
C ASN A 128 -4.61 9.89 -7.87
N VAL A 129 -4.38 8.58 -7.76
CA VAL A 129 -3.50 8.01 -6.73
C VAL A 129 -2.07 8.46 -6.93
N GLU A 130 -1.54 8.45 -8.15
CA GLU A 130 -0.20 8.97 -8.41
C GLU A 130 -0.08 10.46 -8.04
N ARG A 131 -1.06 11.29 -8.45
CA ARG A 131 -1.01 12.74 -8.18
C ARG A 131 -1.10 13.08 -6.70
N ASP A 132 -2.04 12.46 -6.00
CA ASP A 132 -2.45 12.91 -4.67
C ASP A 132 -2.06 11.96 -3.55
N GLY A 133 -1.74 10.71 -3.87
CA GLY A 133 -1.46 9.67 -2.90
C GLY A 133 -0.26 9.98 -2.01
N VAL A 134 -0.27 9.35 -0.84
CA VAL A 134 0.81 9.41 0.14
C VAL A 134 1.25 8.00 0.50
N LEU A 135 2.53 7.70 0.30
CA LEU A 135 3.13 6.45 0.77
C LEU A 135 3.32 6.52 2.29
N ILE A 136 2.58 5.67 3.01
CA ILE A 136 2.58 5.60 4.48
C ILE A 136 3.41 4.44 4.99
#